data_AF-A0A6A4BP19-F1
#
_entry.id   AF-A0A6A4BP19-F1
#
_cell.length_a   1.000
_cell.length_b   1.000
_cell.length_c   1.000
_cell.angle_alpha   90.00
_cell.angle_beta   90.00
_cell.angle_gamma   90.00
#
_symmetry.space_group_name_H-M   'P 1'
#
loop_
_entity.id
_entity.type
_entity.pdbx_description
1 polymer ?
#
loop_
_entity_poly.entity_id
_entity_poly.type
_entity_poly.pdbx_seq_one_letter_code
_entity_poly.pdbx_strand_id
1 'polypeptide(L)'
;MLLKGISCLDAPVRHKAPVSLQLLELCYRTLDLAMPSDQALWGVLCLSFFFLLRQSEIASKGKKFAWFALRAADIAIFNSAGAATHIAHEATSVHIRLTGSKTNQRGAPTLRMLNRSEHPFLCPVFGALGLLKPRRALPHEIPAAVFINEKGRPDCVTSARVSDILQRVAPSVGGNPVEFSAHSLRAGGATHKYRAGVDALTIQFHGRWASDTFKQYTRLCKESVETLATKIVSGQKLMQRLQ
;
A
#
# COMPACT_ATOMS: atom_id res chain seq x y z
N MET A 1 -34.29 -5.64 -39.33
CA MET A 1 -33.87 -4.91 -38.11
C MET A 1 -32.47 -5.37 -37.73
N LEU A 2 -31.46 -4.53 -38.01
CA LEU A 2 -30.06 -4.78 -37.70
C LEU A 2 -29.77 -4.25 -36.29
N LEU A 3 -29.41 -5.13 -35.34
CA LEU A 3 -28.87 -4.74 -34.05
C LEU A 3 -27.49 -4.10 -34.28
N LYS A 4 -27.46 -2.76 -34.32
CA LYS A 4 -26.22 -1.97 -34.19
C LYS A 4 -25.54 -2.39 -32.89
N GLY A 5 -24.29 -2.82 -33.03
CA GLY A 5 -23.46 -3.27 -31.91
C GLY A 5 -23.46 -2.25 -30.78
N ILE A 6 -23.58 -2.77 -29.55
CA ILE A 6 -23.41 -2.01 -28.33
C ILE A 6 -21.96 -1.52 -28.31
N SER A 7 -21.73 -0.29 -28.76
CA SER A 7 -20.47 0.39 -28.50
C SER A 7 -20.36 0.56 -26.98
N CYS A 8 -19.27 0.08 -26.38
CA CYS A 8 -18.98 0.33 -24.98
C CYS A 8 -18.90 1.86 -24.79
N LEU A 9 -19.92 2.44 -24.16
CA LEU A 9 -20.11 3.90 -24.04
C LEU A 9 -19.15 4.55 -23.03
N ASP A 10 -18.41 3.75 -22.27
CA ASP A 10 -17.47 4.22 -21.29
C ASP A 10 -16.04 4.12 -21.81
N ALA A 11 -15.33 5.26 -21.85
CA ALA A 11 -13.89 5.24 -21.99
C ALA A 11 -13.30 4.33 -20.88
N PRO A 12 -12.28 3.51 -21.18
CA PRO A 12 -11.65 2.68 -20.17
C PRO A 12 -11.26 3.54 -18.97
N VAL A 13 -11.66 3.13 -17.77
CA VAL A 13 -11.30 3.85 -16.54
C VAL A 13 -9.78 4.00 -16.52
N ARG A 14 -9.30 5.24 -16.64
CA ARG A 14 -7.87 5.55 -16.55
C ARG A 14 -7.42 5.41 -15.10
N HIS A 15 -7.11 4.18 -14.72
CA HIS A 15 -6.53 3.89 -13.42
C HIS A 15 -5.14 4.52 -13.33
N LYS A 16 -4.79 5.01 -12.14
CA LYS A 16 -3.45 5.51 -11.84
C LYS A 16 -2.41 4.40 -12.02
N ALA A 17 -1.21 4.77 -12.47
CA ALA A 17 -0.10 3.85 -12.67
C ALA A 17 0.32 3.19 -11.34
N PRO A 18 0.68 1.90 -11.31
CA PRO A 18 1.17 1.24 -10.11
C PRO A 18 2.56 1.75 -9.73
N VAL A 19 2.80 1.97 -8.45
CA VAL A 19 4.15 2.27 -7.93
C VAL A 19 5.06 1.03 -8.05
N SER A 20 6.26 1.21 -8.57
CA SER A 20 7.32 0.19 -8.61
C SER A 20 8.21 0.22 -7.36
N LEU A 21 8.94 -0.87 -7.07
CA LEU A 21 9.97 -0.86 -6.01
C LEU A 21 11.04 0.19 -6.29
N GLN A 22 11.54 0.28 -7.53
CA GLN A 22 12.52 1.30 -7.93
C GLN A 22 12.03 2.72 -7.68
N LEU A 23 10.74 3.01 -7.93
CA LEU A 23 10.16 4.31 -7.63
C LEU A 23 10.13 4.57 -6.11
N LEU A 24 9.79 3.56 -5.29
CA LEU A 24 9.87 3.67 -3.82
C LEU A 24 11.31 3.87 -3.31
N GLU A 25 12.29 3.19 -3.89
CA GLU A 25 13.70 3.38 -3.54
C GLU A 25 14.17 4.80 -3.82
N LEU A 26 13.76 5.36 -4.95
CA LEU A 26 14.08 6.75 -5.29
C LEU A 26 13.33 7.75 -4.40
N CYS A 27 12.08 7.47 -4.02
CA CYS A 27 11.39 8.23 -2.99
C CYS A 27 12.18 8.21 -1.69
N TYR A 28 12.61 7.03 -1.21
CA TYR A 28 13.42 6.91 0.00
C TYR A 28 14.68 7.78 -0.06
N ARG A 29 15.44 7.71 -1.16
CA ARG A 29 16.67 8.50 -1.36
C ARG A 29 16.43 10.01 -1.46
N THR A 30 15.22 10.43 -1.82
CA THR A 30 14.83 11.85 -1.94
C THR A 30 14.39 12.43 -0.59
N LEU A 31 13.97 11.60 0.37
CA LEU A 31 13.47 12.02 1.67
C LEU A 31 14.62 12.20 2.66
N ASP A 32 14.53 13.24 3.49
CA ASP A 32 15.45 13.42 4.61
C ASP A 32 14.84 12.80 5.87
N LEU A 33 15.30 11.60 6.23
CA LEU A 33 14.82 10.91 7.42
C LEU A 33 15.30 11.50 8.74
N ALA A 34 16.09 12.58 8.76
CA ALA A 34 16.26 13.39 9.97
C ALA A 34 15.00 14.22 10.26
N MET A 35 14.22 14.55 9.23
CA MET A 35 13.04 15.42 9.31
C MET A 35 11.79 14.63 9.73
N PRO A 36 11.06 15.04 10.79
CA PRO A 36 9.85 14.34 11.24
C PRO A 36 8.77 14.18 10.16
N SER A 37 8.64 15.16 9.26
CA SER A 37 7.67 15.12 8.16
C SER A 37 7.99 14.02 7.15
N ASP A 38 9.26 13.83 6.84
CA ASP A 38 9.72 12.90 5.83
C ASP A 38 9.82 11.47 6.41
N GLN A 39 10.13 11.33 7.72
CA GLN A 39 9.94 10.07 8.45
C GLN A 39 8.48 9.60 8.40
N ALA A 40 7.55 10.48 8.76
CA ALA A 40 6.12 10.17 8.73
C ALA A 40 5.66 9.85 7.31
N LEU A 41 6.10 10.62 6.31
CA LEU A 41 5.79 10.38 4.90
C LEU A 41 6.29 9.00 4.44
N TRP A 42 7.53 8.62 4.77
CA TRP A 42 8.07 7.30 4.44
C TRP A 42 7.24 6.18 5.06
N GLY A 43 6.84 6.34 6.32
CA GLY A 43 5.96 5.40 7.00
C GLY A 43 4.61 5.23 6.30
N VAL A 44 4.00 6.34 5.86
CA VAL A 44 2.76 6.31 5.07
C VAL A 44 2.96 5.62 3.72
N LEU A 45 4.06 5.88 3.01
CA LEU A 45 4.38 5.22 1.74
C LEU A 45 4.50 3.69 1.92
N CYS A 46 5.28 3.25 2.91
CA CYS A 46 5.49 1.85 3.22
C CYS A 46 4.18 1.14 3.59
N LEU A 47 3.45 1.65 4.59
CA LEU A 47 2.23 0.99 5.04
C LEU A 47 1.16 0.97 3.93
N SER A 48 1.04 2.04 3.15
CA SER A 48 0.11 2.07 2.01
C SER A 48 0.43 1.01 0.97
N PHE A 49 1.71 0.82 0.65
CA PHE A 49 2.16 -0.16 -0.32
C PHE A 49 2.02 -1.60 0.19
N PHE A 50 2.57 -1.91 1.36
CA PHE A 50 2.62 -3.28 1.88
C PHE A 50 1.25 -3.81 2.34
N PHE A 51 0.48 -2.98 3.06
CA PHE A 51 -0.86 -3.31 3.56
C PHE A 51 -2.00 -2.98 2.60
N LEU A 52 -1.63 -2.52 1.40
CA LEU A 52 -2.57 -2.13 0.36
C LEU A 52 -3.57 -1.08 0.88
N LEU A 53 -3.15 -0.11 1.67
CA LEU A 53 -4.09 0.86 2.27
C LEU A 53 -4.67 1.78 1.20
N ARG A 54 -5.95 2.14 1.36
CA ARG A 54 -6.54 3.25 0.59
C ARG A 54 -5.97 4.55 1.13
N GLN A 55 -5.83 5.57 0.29
CA GLN A 55 -5.32 6.88 0.73
C GLN A 55 -6.08 7.45 1.95
N SER A 56 -7.41 7.28 2.01
CA SER A 56 -8.24 7.79 3.10
C SER A 56 -8.14 6.97 4.39
N GLU A 57 -7.53 5.79 4.35
CA GLU A 57 -7.28 4.96 5.53
C GLU A 57 -6.03 5.41 6.29
N ILE A 58 -5.18 6.29 5.73
CA ILE A 58 -3.91 6.66 6.39
C ILE A 58 -3.49 8.11 6.21
N ALA A 59 -3.81 8.76 5.10
CA ALA A 59 -3.43 10.15 4.82
C ALA A 59 -4.62 11.11 4.91
N SER A 60 -4.36 12.37 5.27
CA SER A 60 -5.38 13.41 5.33
C SER A 60 -5.70 14.01 3.96
N LYS A 61 -6.92 14.54 3.81
CA LYS A 61 -7.28 15.47 2.72
C LYS A 61 -7.26 16.88 3.29
N GLY A 62 -6.23 17.66 2.95
CA GLY A 62 -5.94 18.91 3.65
C GLY A 62 -5.60 18.60 5.11
N LYS A 63 -6.31 19.19 6.07
CA LYS A 63 -6.14 18.92 7.51
C LYS A 63 -7.17 17.95 8.09
N LYS A 64 -7.99 17.30 7.25
CA LYS A 64 -9.07 16.41 7.70
C LYS A 64 -8.74 14.96 7.39
N PHE A 65 -8.91 14.10 8.38
CA PHE A 65 -8.85 12.65 8.22
C PHE A 65 -10.26 12.08 8.05
N ALA A 66 -10.36 10.93 7.38
CA ALA A 66 -11.59 10.14 7.47
C ALA A 66 -11.77 9.63 8.89
N TRP A 67 -13.02 9.44 9.33
CA TRP A 67 -13.33 8.93 10.67
C TRP A 67 -12.75 7.53 10.95
N PHE A 68 -12.46 6.77 9.89
CA PHE A 68 -11.85 5.44 9.93
C PHE A 68 -10.34 5.45 9.61
N ALA A 69 -9.69 6.62 9.60
CA ALA A 69 -8.24 6.68 9.37
C ALA A 69 -7.50 5.91 10.48
N LEU A 70 -6.49 5.16 10.08
CA LEU A 70 -5.66 4.33 10.95
C LEU A 70 -5.06 5.19 12.06
N ARG A 71 -5.38 4.87 13.30
CA ARG A 71 -4.86 5.55 14.50
C ARG A 71 -3.56 4.92 14.93
N ALA A 72 -2.77 5.62 15.76
CA ALA A 72 -1.54 5.03 16.28
C ALA A 72 -1.83 3.82 17.19
N ALA A 73 -2.90 3.85 17.98
CA ALA A 73 -3.37 2.71 18.79
C ALA A 73 -3.80 1.49 17.96
N ASP A 74 -3.99 1.65 16.65
CA ASP A 74 -4.33 0.56 15.74
C ASP A 74 -3.09 -0.08 15.08
N ILE A 75 -1.87 0.38 15.41
CA ILE A 75 -0.60 -0.15 14.91
C ILE A 75 0.18 -0.72 16.10
N ALA A 76 0.51 -2.00 16.05
CA ALA A 76 1.36 -2.66 17.04
C ALA A 76 2.55 -3.34 16.34
N ILE A 77 3.73 -3.23 16.95
CA ILE A 77 4.98 -3.79 16.44
C ILE A 77 5.46 -4.81 17.47
N PHE A 78 5.84 -6.00 17.02
CA PHE A 78 6.22 -7.10 17.90
C PHE A 78 7.62 -7.60 17.60
N ASN A 79 8.29 -8.14 18.61
CA ASN A 79 9.55 -8.87 18.47
C ASN A 79 9.31 -10.37 18.21
N SER A 80 10.39 -11.14 18.08
CA SER A 80 10.34 -12.60 17.86
C SER A 80 9.66 -13.37 19.00
N ALA A 81 9.66 -12.83 20.22
CA ALA A 81 8.97 -13.40 21.37
C ALA A 81 7.47 -13.04 21.43
N GLY A 82 6.96 -12.27 20.46
CA GLY A 82 5.57 -11.81 20.43
C GLY A 82 5.26 -10.68 21.42
N ALA A 83 6.28 -10.06 22.02
CA ALA A 83 6.12 -8.90 22.89
C ALA A 83 6.12 -7.60 22.08
N ALA A 84 5.29 -6.62 22.49
CA ALA A 84 5.26 -5.32 21.85
C ALA A 84 6.61 -4.60 22.01
N THR A 85 7.14 -4.03 20.94
CA THR A 85 8.44 -3.35 20.95
C THR A 85 8.44 -2.14 20.02
N HIS A 86 9.25 -1.14 20.38
CA HIS A 86 9.62 -0.03 19.50
C HIS A 86 11.12 -0.03 19.18
N ILE A 87 11.83 -1.08 19.59
CA ILE A 87 13.26 -1.24 19.36
C ILE A 87 13.48 -1.79 17.95
N ALA A 88 14.12 -0.99 17.10
CA ALA A 88 14.15 -1.25 15.66
C ALA A 88 14.81 -2.59 15.27
N HIS A 89 15.86 -3.00 15.98
CA HIS A 89 16.57 -4.24 15.68
C HIS A 89 15.88 -5.50 16.24
N GLU A 90 14.99 -5.35 17.22
CA GLU A 90 14.19 -6.46 17.77
C GLU A 90 12.87 -6.66 17.04
N ALA A 91 12.35 -5.61 16.40
CA ALA A 91 11.05 -5.62 15.76
C ALA A 91 11.00 -6.56 14.55
N THR A 92 10.15 -7.59 14.59
CA THR A 92 10.03 -8.63 13.55
C THR A 92 8.74 -8.54 12.76
N SER A 93 7.65 -8.06 13.35
CA SER A 93 6.34 -7.95 12.68
C SER A 93 5.61 -6.67 13.03
N VAL A 94 4.70 -6.26 12.14
CA VAL A 94 3.75 -5.18 12.37
C VAL A 94 2.34 -5.68 12.12
N HIS A 95 1.46 -5.34 13.04
CA HIS A 95 0.04 -5.67 13.02
C HIS A 95 -0.74 -4.37 12.95
N ILE A 96 -1.70 -4.30 12.03
CA ILE A 96 -2.62 -3.17 11.91
C ILE A 96 -4.06 -3.62 12.10
N ARG A 97 -4.85 -2.78 12.80
CA ARG A 97 -6.28 -2.95 12.99
C ARG A 97 -7.05 -1.87 12.24
N LEU A 98 -7.67 -2.24 11.14
CA LEU A 98 -8.48 -1.33 10.34
C LEU A 98 -9.93 -1.40 10.83
N THR A 99 -10.32 -0.39 11.61
CA THR A 99 -11.61 -0.32 12.33
C THR A 99 -12.80 0.02 11.45
N GLY A 100 -12.58 0.47 10.22
CA GLY A 100 -13.64 0.76 9.26
C GLY A 100 -13.10 1.08 7.87
N SER A 101 -14.02 1.23 6.92
CA SER A 101 -13.72 1.80 5.60
C SER A 101 -15.00 2.33 4.97
N LYS A 102 -14.89 3.01 3.81
CA LYS A 102 -16.08 3.44 3.04
C LYS A 102 -17.06 2.30 2.76
N THR A 103 -16.54 1.10 2.53
CA THR A 103 -17.31 -0.12 2.23
C THR A 103 -17.54 -0.99 3.48
N ASN A 104 -17.04 -0.58 4.64
CA ASN A 104 -17.19 -1.27 5.91
C ASN A 104 -17.48 -0.24 7.01
N GLN A 105 -18.62 0.45 6.90
CA GLN A 105 -18.95 1.55 7.82
C GLN A 105 -19.44 1.07 9.18
N ARG A 106 -19.91 -0.18 9.29
CA ARG A 106 -20.45 -0.78 10.52
C ARG A 106 -20.01 -2.23 10.76
N GLY A 107 -19.16 -2.80 9.91
CA GLY A 107 -18.71 -4.18 10.09
C GLY A 107 -17.45 -4.27 10.95
N ALA A 108 -17.06 -5.52 11.24
CA ALA A 108 -15.98 -5.82 12.15
C ALA A 108 -14.64 -5.21 11.69
N PRO A 109 -13.77 -4.78 12.63
CA PRO A 109 -12.39 -4.43 12.33
C PRO A 109 -11.67 -5.58 11.62
N THR A 110 -10.79 -5.23 10.69
CA THR A 110 -9.93 -6.22 10.00
C THR A 110 -8.50 -6.10 10.48
N LEU A 111 -7.91 -7.24 10.84
CA LEU A 111 -6.51 -7.34 11.26
C LEU A 111 -5.63 -7.75 10.09
N ARG A 112 -4.51 -7.05 9.87
CA ARG A 112 -3.49 -7.47 8.91
C ARG A 112 -2.15 -7.47 9.60
N MET A 113 -1.34 -8.48 9.29
CA MET A 113 -0.02 -8.68 9.85
C MET A 113 0.96 -8.91 8.71
N LEU A 114 2.13 -8.31 8.82
CA LEU A 114 3.26 -8.54 7.93
C LEU A 114 4.55 -8.55 8.75
N ASN A 115 5.44 -9.48 8.40
CA ASN A 115 6.78 -9.54 8.94
C ASN A 115 7.70 -8.52 8.24
N ARG A 116 8.87 -8.32 8.81
CA ARG A 116 9.98 -7.68 8.12
C ARG A 116 10.21 -8.30 6.74
N SER A 117 10.61 -7.48 5.78
CA SER A 117 10.96 -7.93 4.42
C SER A 117 12.44 -8.29 4.26
N GLU A 118 13.25 -8.13 5.31
CA GLU A 118 14.72 -8.17 5.28
C GLU A 118 15.41 -7.14 4.36
N HIS A 119 14.64 -6.35 3.61
CA HIS A 119 15.18 -5.23 2.85
C HIS A 119 15.53 -4.06 3.80
N PRO A 120 16.67 -3.37 3.60
CA PRO A 120 17.15 -2.31 4.50
C PRO A 120 16.12 -1.22 4.84
N PHE A 121 15.36 -0.75 3.84
CA PHE A 121 14.35 0.31 4.05
C PHE A 121 12.95 0.02 3.48
N LEU A 122 12.81 -0.82 2.45
CA LEU A 122 11.51 -1.27 1.92
C LEU A 122 10.90 -2.35 2.81
N CYS A 123 10.53 -1.98 4.03
CA CYS A 123 10.08 -2.91 5.06
C CYS A 123 8.85 -2.35 5.80
N PRO A 124 7.75 -3.11 5.94
CA PRO A 124 6.55 -2.61 6.63
C PRO A 124 6.81 -2.32 8.10
N VAL A 125 7.68 -3.09 8.77
CA VAL A 125 8.09 -2.84 10.16
C VAL A 125 8.89 -1.55 10.28
N PHE A 126 9.87 -1.34 9.40
CA PHE A 126 10.64 -0.10 9.35
C PHE A 126 9.73 1.12 9.07
N GLY A 127 8.80 0.98 8.13
CA GLY A 127 7.79 2.00 7.85
C GLY A 127 6.90 2.32 9.06
N ALA A 128 6.46 1.29 9.81
CA ALA A 128 5.67 1.49 11.02
C ALA A 128 6.44 2.23 12.11
N LEU A 129 7.71 1.87 12.34
CA LEU A 129 8.59 2.58 13.27
C LEU A 129 8.79 4.03 12.84
N GLY A 130 9.06 4.27 11.55
CA GLY A 130 9.21 5.61 10.98
C GLY A 130 7.94 6.46 11.06
N LEU A 131 6.76 5.83 11.03
CA LEU A 131 5.48 6.53 11.20
C LEU A 131 5.22 6.91 12.66
N LEU A 132 5.55 6.02 13.61
CA LEU A 132 5.24 6.20 15.03
C LEU A 132 6.28 7.06 15.76
N LYS A 133 7.57 6.95 15.40
CA LYS A 133 8.67 7.71 16.04
C LYS A 133 8.47 9.23 16.08
N PRO A 134 8.09 9.92 14.97
CA PRO A 134 7.95 11.38 14.97
C PRO A 134 6.70 11.89 15.72
N ARG A 135 5.84 10.99 16.22
CA ARG A 135 4.66 11.37 17.02
C ARG A 135 4.99 11.89 18.41
N ARG A 136 6.11 11.48 18.99
CA ARG A 136 6.51 11.84 20.36
C ARG A 136 5.37 11.59 21.35
N ALA A 137 4.92 12.61 22.08
CA ALA A 137 3.89 12.54 23.12
C ALA A 137 2.45 12.77 22.61
N LEU A 138 2.19 12.63 21.31
CA LEU A 138 0.82 12.72 20.78
C LEU A 138 -0.06 11.55 21.26
N PRO A 139 -1.36 11.78 21.54
CA PRO A 139 -2.28 10.71 21.92
C PRO A 139 -2.32 9.56 20.91
N HIS A 140 -2.59 8.33 21.34
CA HIS A 140 -2.61 7.18 20.45
C HIS A 140 -3.92 7.07 19.65
N GLU A 141 -4.97 7.76 20.09
CA GLU A 141 -6.32 7.73 19.53
C GLU A 141 -6.47 8.61 18.28
N ILE A 142 -5.51 9.47 17.99
CA ILE A 142 -5.51 10.30 16.77
C ILE A 142 -4.83 9.57 15.60
N PRO A 143 -5.12 9.97 14.33
CA PRO A 143 -4.57 9.32 13.14
C PRO A 143 -3.05 9.19 13.19
N ALA A 144 -2.52 8.02 12.80
CA ALA A 144 -1.10 7.67 12.90
C ALA A 144 -0.18 8.61 12.09
N ALA A 145 -0.69 9.16 10.99
CA ALA A 145 0.04 10.09 10.13
C ALA A 145 0.13 11.54 10.65
N VAL A 146 -0.35 11.80 11.87
CA VAL A 146 -0.07 13.06 12.60
C VAL A 146 1.26 12.93 13.31
N PHE A 147 2.13 13.94 13.21
CA PHE A 147 3.46 13.98 13.81
C PHE A 147 3.75 15.35 14.43
N ILE A 148 4.82 15.45 15.23
CA ILE A 148 5.32 16.74 15.73
C ILE A 148 6.36 17.29 14.77
N ASN A 149 6.08 18.43 14.15
CA ASN A 149 7.02 19.09 13.24
C ASN A 149 8.19 19.75 13.99
N GLU A 150 9.15 20.30 13.25
CA GLU A 150 10.35 20.93 13.80
C GLU A 150 10.05 22.14 14.71
N LYS A 151 8.89 22.78 14.51
CA LYS A 151 8.40 23.90 15.34
C LYS A 151 7.68 23.42 16.61
N GLY A 152 7.71 22.11 16.90
CA GLY A 152 7.04 21.52 18.05
C GLY A 152 5.51 21.46 17.94
N ARG A 153 4.95 21.65 16.74
CA ARG A 153 3.48 21.68 16.52
C ARG A 153 3.00 20.41 15.81
N PRO A 154 1.76 19.94 16.09
CA PRO A 154 1.17 18.86 15.33
C PRO A 154 0.98 19.25 13.85
N ASP A 155 1.42 18.36 12.96
CA ASP A 155 1.18 18.42 11.52
C ASP A 155 0.85 17.01 11.00
N CYS A 156 0.52 16.86 9.73
CA CYS A 156 0.10 15.57 9.19
C CYS A 156 0.51 15.31 7.74
N VAL A 157 0.68 14.03 7.41
CA VAL A 157 0.92 13.60 6.03
C VAL A 157 -0.38 13.66 5.24
N THR A 158 -0.38 14.49 4.19
CA THR A 158 -1.54 14.65 3.29
C THR A 158 -1.43 13.75 2.07
N SER A 159 -2.57 13.39 1.47
CA SER A 159 -2.60 12.66 0.20
C SER A 159 -1.96 13.45 -0.94
N ALA A 160 -1.97 14.78 -0.86
CA ALA A 160 -1.26 15.66 -1.79
C ALA A 160 0.25 15.46 -1.65
N ARG A 161 0.81 15.54 -0.43
CA ARG A 161 2.24 15.31 -0.18
C ARG A 161 2.72 13.94 -0.65
N VAL A 162 1.89 12.90 -0.45
CA VAL A 162 2.15 11.54 -0.99
C VAL A 162 2.18 11.56 -2.52
N SER A 163 1.23 12.23 -3.15
CA SER A 163 1.20 12.32 -4.62
C SER A 163 2.40 13.11 -5.13
N ASP A 164 2.74 14.23 -4.50
CA ASP A 164 3.83 15.11 -4.90
C ASP A 164 5.18 14.38 -4.93
N ILE A 165 5.50 13.55 -3.93
CA ILE A 165 6.76 12.79 -3.93
C ILE A 165 6.78 11.73 -5.03
N LEU A 166 5.66 11.02 -5.26
CA LEU A 166 5.57 10.02 -6.33
C LEU A 166 5.71 10.67 -7.71
N GLN A 167 5.03 11.79 -7.92
CA GLN A 167 5.03 12.55 -9.17
C GLN A 167 6.40 13.17 -9.47
N ARG A 168 7.08 13.68 -8.44
CA ARG A 168 8.44 14.23 -8.57
C ARG A 168 9.46 13.18 -9.01
N VAL A 169 9.33 11.96 -8.49
CA VAL A 169 10.27 10.86 -8.74
C VAL A 169 9.95 10.11 -10.03
N ALA A 170 8.68 10.06 -10.45
CA ALA A 170 8.22 9.29 -11.61
C ALA A 170 9.05 9.48 -12.90
N PRO A 171 9.47 10.71 -13.31
CA PRO A 171 10.26 10.89 -14.52
C PRO A 171 11.61 10.15 -14.49
N SER A 172 12.19 9.95 -13.30
CA SER A 172 13.48 9.27 -13.13
C SER A 172 13.42 7.77 -13.44
N VAL A 173 12.21 7.20 -13.54
CA VAL A 173 11.97 5.81 -13.96
C VAL A 173 11.19 5.73 -15.28
N GLY A 174 11.16 6.83 -16.05
CA GLY A 174 10.41 6.92 -17.31
C GLY A 174 8.89 6.99 -17.13
N GLY A 175 8.40 7.23 -15.92
CA GLY A 175 6.97 7.36 -15.62
C GLY A 175 6.46 8.79 -15.84
N ASN A 176 5.22 8.92 -16.32
CA ASN A 176 4.57 10.23 -16.46
C ASN A 176 3.96 10.67 -15.11
N PRO A 177 4.37 11.83 -14.54
CA PRO A 177 3.85 12.30 -13.24
C PRO A 177 2.32 12.29 -13.12
N VAL A 178 1.57 12.67 -14.16
CA VAL A 178 0.11 12.80 -14.05
C VAL A 178 -0.60 11.46 -13.82
N GLU A 179 0.08 10.34 -14.08
CA GLU A 179 -0.42 8.99 -13.86
C GLU A 179 -0.30 8.53 -12.40
N PHE A 180 0.45 9.25 -11.57
CA PHE A 180 0.69 8.88 -10.18
C PHE A 180 -0.15 9.70 -9.20
N SER A 181 -0.59 9.04 -8.13
CA SER A 181 -1.21 9.67 -6.96
C SER A 181 -1.03 8.78 -5.74
N ALA A 182 -1.50 9.20 -4.56
CA ALA A 182 -1.52 8.34 -3.38
C ALA A 182 -2.22 6.98 -3.59
N HIS A 183 -3.16 6.89 -4.54
CA HIS A 183 -3.83 5.63 -4.86
C HIS A 183 -2.91 4.63 -5.61
N SER A 184 -1.87 5.13 -6.29
CA SER A 184 -0.88 4.33 -7.00
C SER A 184 -0.12 3.35 -6.10
N LEU A 185 0.02 3.65 -4.80
CA LEU A 185 0.69 2.78 -3.83
C LEU A 185 -0.06 1.46 -3.65
N ARG A 186 -1.40 1.53 -3.54
CA ARG A 186 -2.25 0.35 -3.41
C ARG A 186 -2.19 -0.53 -4.66
N ALA A 187 -2.23 0.09 -5.84
CA ALA A 187 -2.05 -0.62 -7.11
C ALA A 187 -0.65 -1.23 -7.26
N GLY A 188 0.38 -0.48 -6.84
CA GLY A 188 1.77 -0.93 -6.80
C GLY A 188 1.96 -2.17 -5.93
N GLY A 189 1.51 -2.12 -4.68
CA GLY A 189 1.61 -3.25 -3.76
C GLY A 189 0.85 -4.48 -4.23
N ALA A 190 -0.35 -4.30 -4.80
CA ALA A 190 -1.14 -5.40 -5.34
C ALA A 190 -0.43 -6.07 -6.53
N THR A 191 0.10 -5.25 -7.43
CA THR A 191 0.88 -5.70 -8.59
C THR A 191 2.14 -6.45 -8.15
N HIS A 192 2.86 -5.98 -7.12
CA HIS A 192 4.06 -6.66 -6.64
C HIS A 192 3.76 -7.98 -5.93
N LYS A 193 2.68 -8.06 -5.14
CA LYS A 193 2.24 -9.34 -4.56
C LYS A 193 1.91 -10.36 -5.66
N TYR A 194 1.18 -9.93 -6.69
CA TYR A 194 0.88 -10.78 -7.85
C TYR A 194 2.15 -11.25 -8.57
N ARG A 195 3.07 -10.34 -8.86
CA ARG A 195 4.36 -10.65 -9.52
C ARG A 195 5.24 -11.58 -8.68
N ALA A 196 5.15 -11.50 -7.35
CA ALA A 196 5.85 -12.39 -6.44
C ALA A 196 5.20 -13.78 -6.32
N GLY A 197 4.13 -14.07 -7.08
CA GLY A 197 3.44 -15.36 -7.05
C GLY A 197 2.57 -15.56 -5.81
N VAL A 198 2.25 -14.50 -5.06
CA VAL A 198 1.29 -14.57 -3.96
C VAL A 198 -0.07 -14.96 -4.53
N ASP A 199 -0.73 -15.94 -3.92
CA ASP A 199 -1.99 -16.45 -4.41
C ASP A 199 -3.09 -15.37 -4.39
N ALA A 200 -4.06 -15.52 -5.29
CA ALA A 200 -5.14 -14.55 -5.48
C ALA A 200 -5.99 -14.35 -4.21
N LEU A 201 -6.22 -15.41 -3.42
CA LEU A 201 -7.01 -15.31 -2.18
C LEU A 201 -6.28 -14.49 -1.13
N THR A 202 -4.97 -14.67 -0.98
CA THR A 202 -4.14 -13.86 -0.08
C THR A 202 -4.12 -12.39 -0.52
N ILE A 203 -3.99 -12.11 -1.82
CA ILE A 203 -4.07 -10.72 -2.34
C ILE A 203 -5.45 -10.12 -2.04
N GLN A 204 -6.52 -10.84 -2.37
CA GLN A 204 -7.91 -10.43 -2.15
C GLN A 204 -8.16 -10.13 -0.68
N PHE A 205 -7.78 -11.06 0.20
CA PHE A 205 -7.89 -10.94 1.65
C PHE A 205 -7.09 -9.73 2.13
N HIS A 206 -5.81 -9.64 1.78
CA HIS A 206 -4.95 -8.58 2.28
C HIS A 206 -5.45 -7.18 1.89
N GLY A 207 -5.92 -7.02 0.64
CA GLY A 207 -6.46 -5.76 0.17
C GLY A 207 -7.91 -5.49 0.55
N ARG A 208 -8.61 -6.44 1.18
CA ARG A 208 -10.02 -6.27 1.62
C ARG A 208 -10.95 -6.02 0.43
N TRP A 209 -10.77 -6.79 -0.65
CA TRP A 209 -11.67 -6.77 -1.80
C TRP A 209 -12.76 -7.83 -1.64
N ALA A 210 -14.02 -7.42 -1.69
CA ALA A 210 -15.18 -8.33 -1.55
C ALA A 210 -15.37 -9.25 -2.76
N SER A 211 -14.73 -8.93 -3.88
CA SER A 211 -14.88 -9.63 -5.16
C SER A 211 -13.57 -9.55 -5.95
N ASP A 212 -13.62 -9.99 -7.20
CA ASP A 212 -12.57 -9.91 -8.21
C ASP A 212 -12.06 -8.49 -8.55
N THR A 213 -12.56 -7.46 -7.87
CA THR A 213 -12.09 -6.06 -8.00
C THR A 213 -10.59 -5.90 -7.77
N PHE A 214 -9.91 -6.83 -7.08
CA PHE A 214 -8.44 -6.81 -6.97
C PHE A 214 -7.74 -6.92 -8.34
N LYS A 215 -8.37 -7.58 -9.33
CA LYS A 215 -7.84 -7.71 -10.71
C LYS A 215 -7.63 -6.35 -11.38
N GLN A 216 -8.39 -5.32 -10.99
CA GLN A 216 -8.23 -3.96 -11.50
C GLN A 216 -6.97 -3.26 -10.95
N TYR A 217 -6.42 -3.75 -9.84
CA TYR A 217 -5.22 -3.20 -9.19
C TYR A 217 -3.96 -3.96 -9.56
N THR A 218 -4.07 -5.22 -9.96
CA THR A 218 -2.96 -6.02 -10.48
C THR A 218 -2.75 -5.72 -11.95
N ARG A 219 -1.55 -5.26 -12.32
CA ARG A 219 -1.16 -5.13 -13.73
C ARG A 219 -0.40 -6.36 -14.17
N LEU A 220 -0.87 -7.00 -15.23
CA LEU A 220 -0.07 -7.98 -15.97
C LEU A 220 1.12 -7.24 -16.58
N CYS A 221 2.31 -7.76 -16.35
CA CYS A 221 3.55 -7.24 -16.88
C CYS A 221 4.18 -8.22 -17.85
N LYS A 222 5.14 -7.75 -18.64
CA LYS A 222 5.82 -8.54 -19.67
C LYS A 222 6.35 -9.86 -19.10
N GLU A 223 6.94 -9.81 -17.90
CA GLU A 223 7.51 -10.97 -17.20
C GLU A 223 6.45 -12.04 -16.85
N SER A 224 5.20 -11.63 -16.61
CA SER A 224 4.09 -12.55 -16.33
C SER A 224 3.64 -13.32 -17.58
N VAL A 225 3.86 -12.74 -18.78
CA VAL A 225 3.48 -13.35 -20.06
C VAL A 225 4.65 -14.03 -20.78
N GLU A 226 5.90 -13.66 -20.46
CA GLU A 226 7.12 -14.21 -21.06
C GLU A 226 7.19 -15.74 -20.97
N THR A 227 6.76 -16.32 -19.85
CA THR A 227 6.75 -17.78 -19.64
C THR A 227 5.37 -18.41 -19.86
N LEU A 228 4.35 -17.61 -20.20
CA LEU A 228 2.96 -18.08 -20.24
C LEU A 228 2.75 -19.12 -21.34
N ALA A 229 3.29 -18.89 -22.54
CA ALA A 229 3.21 -19.85 -23.64
C ALA A 229 3.87 -21.18 -23.26
N THR A 230 5.07 -21.14 -22.66
CA THR A 230 5.78 -22.33 -22.18
C THR A 230 4.98 -23.10 -21.12
N LYS A 231 4.37 -22.39 -20.18
CA LYS A 231 3.52 -23.00 -19.14
C LYS A 231 2.30 -23.69 -19.73
N ILE A 232 1.62 -23.06 -20.70
CA ILE A 232 0.44 -23.62 -21.36
C ILE A 232 0.77 -24.97 -22.01
N VAL A 233 1.89 -25.08 -22.74
CA VAL A 233 2.26 -26.33 -23.42
C VAL A 233 2.89 -27.38 -22.50
N SER A 234 3.38 -26.97 -21.32
CA SER A 234 3.88 -27.88 -20.27
C SER A 234 2.75 -28.57 -19.47
N GLY A 235 1.50 -28.13 -19.66
CA GLY A 235 0.32 -28.74 -19.06
C GLY A 235 0.07 -30.16 -19.56
N GLN A 236 -0.77 -30.88 -18.83
CA GLN A 236 -1.12 -32.27 -19.12
C GLN A 236 -1.76 -32.40 -20.53
N LYS A 237 -1.10 -33.12 -21.43
CA LYS A 237 -1.51 -33.23 -22.85
C LYS A 237 -2.73 -34.13 -23.06
N LEU A 238 -3.00 -35.02 -22.11
CA LEU A 238 -4.09 -35.98 -22.18
C LEU A 238 -5.31 -35.42 -21.46
N MET A 239 -6.46 -35.44 -22.14
CA MET A 239 -7.75 -35.17 -21.52
C MET A 239 -8.05 -36.25 -20.48
N GLN A 240 -7.94 -35.92 -19.20
CA GLN A 240 -8.48 -36.76 -18.13
C GLN A 240 -9.91 -36.31 -17.84
N ARG A 241 -10.90 -37.12 -18.23
CA ARG A 241 -12.26 -37.00 -17.74
C ARG A 241 -12.39 -37.91 -16.51
N LEU A 242 -12.82 -37.35 -15.39
CA LEU A 242 -13.36 -38.17 -14.31
C LEU A 242 -14.70 -38.72 -14.81
N GLN A 243 -14.82 -40.05 -14.86
CA GLN A 243 -16.08 -40.75 -15.12
C GLN A 243 -17.04 -40.56 -13.95
#